data_AF-A0A1Y2WBU8-F1
#
_entry.id   AF-A0A1Y2WBU8-F1
#
_cell.length_a   1.000
_cell.length_b   1.000
_cell.length_c   1.000
_cell.angle_alpha   90.00
_cell.angle_beta   90.00
_cell.angle_gamma   90.00
#
_symmetry.space_group_name_H-M   'P 1'
#
loop_
_entity.id
_entity.type
_entity.pdbx_description
1 polymer ?
#
loop_
_entity_poly.entity_id
_entity_poly.type
_entity_poly.pdbx_seq_one_letter_code
_entity_poly.pdbx_strand_id
1 'polypeptide(L)'
;MTANKVMATDEQRQSMAVAEATGLESIGPCPSHLGEAWIDIPLPNNQTSRTKVVWPRSSGKQCPLAVYFHGGGLSVGSPDQVLAPARGFATLFSCVVACPSLNQLPEKPFPSPVQMAWESCAWLSDPENLNNGVLKDAGAGVNPERGFVVGGLSSGGATAAVLGSISGGAASAGVKEFAGLTPLQSPITGIFSGIPFLATEDMLPAQYRDIFKSREETASEVAAHTMRRDLE
;
A
#
# COMPACT_ATOMS: atom_id res chain seq x y z
N MET A 1 10.57 10.55 35.75
CA MET A 1 10.41 10.10 34.34
C MET A 1 8.96 9.69 34.18
N THR A 2 8.15 10.55 33.57
CA THR A 2 6.75 10.23 33.23
C THR A 2 6.78 9.14 32.17
N ALA A 3 6.24 7.96 32.48
CA ALA A 3 5.99 6.95 31.47
C ALA A 3 5.04 7.57 30.44
N ASN A 4 5.51 7.82 29.21
CA ASN A 4 4.63 8.17 28.11
C ASN A 4 3.61 7.03 27.98
N LYS A 5 2.35 7.33 28.29
CA LYS A 5 1.22 6.41 28.11
C LYS A 5 1.17 6.05 26.62
N VAL A 6 1.21 4.77 26.30
CA VAL A 6 0.93 4.28 24.94
C VAL A 6 -0.48 4.76 24.60
N MET A 7 -0.61 5.57 23.53
CA MET A 7 -1.90 6.07 23.08
C MET A 7 -2.78 4.89 22.66
N ALA A 8 -4.07 4.95 22.96
CA ALA A 8 -5.00 3.93 22.48
C ALA A 8 -5.05 3.94 20.95
N THR A 9 -5.31 2.80 20.31
CA THR A 9 -5.36 2.70 18.83
C THR A 9 -6.30 3.75 18.21
N ASP A 10 -7.44 4.02 18.85
CA ASP A 10 -8.37 5.04 18.38
C ASP A 10 -7.81 6.47 18.47
N GLU A 11 -7.03 6.78 19.51
CA GLU A 11 -6.32 8.06 19.63
C GLU A 11 -5.24 8.20 18.54
N GLN A 12 -4.50 7.10 18.26
CA GLN A 12 -3.52 7.06 17.17
C GLN A 12 -4.19 7.25 15.80
N ARG A 13 -5.33 6.60 15.55
CA ARG A 13 -6.12 6.75 14.32
C ARG A 13 -6.63 8.16 14.17
N GLN A 14 -7.16 8.76 15.23
CA GLN A 14 -7.64 10.14 15.21
C GLN A 14 -6.50 11.11 14.93
N SER A 15 -5.34 10.92 15.57
CA SER A 15 -4.16 11.74 15.31
C SER A 15 -3.67 11.61 13.87
N MET A 16 -3.66 10.38 13.32
CA MET A 16 -3.30 10.15 11.92
C MET A 16 -4.30 10.80 10.96
N ALA A 17 -5.61 10.70 11.21
CA ALA A 17 -6.63 11.33 10.39
C ALA A 17 -6.51 12.87 10.36
N VAL A 18 -6.18 13.49 11.51
CA VAL A 18 -5.88 14.93 11.56
C VAL A 18 -4.64 15.26 10.73
N ALA A 19 -3.56 14.48 10.87
CA ALA A 19 -2.35 14.68 10.09
C ALA A 19 -2.58 14.51 8.58
N GLU A 20 -3.37 13.53 8.16
CA GLU A 20 -3.79 13.32 6.77
C GLU A 20 -4.60 14.51 6.26
N ALA A 21 -5.59 14.99 7.02
CA ALA A 21 -6.39 16.15 6.64
C ALA A 21 -5.53 17.42 6.46
N THR A 22 -4.62 17.70 7.40
CA THR A 22 -3.66 18.81 7.26
C THR A 22 -2.72 18.63 6.07
N GLY A 23 -2.29 17.39 5.80
CA GLY A 23 -1.50 17.05 4.62
C GLY A 23 -2.25 17.33 3.31
N LEU A 24 -3.53 16.95 3.24
CA LEU A 24 -4.40 17.21 2.09
C LEU A 24 -4.61 18.71 1.85
N GLU A 25 -4.83 19.48 2.92
CA GLU A 25 -4.91 20.95 2.83
C GLU A 25 -3.61 21.55 2.28
N SER A 26 -2.47 21.01 2.71
CA SER A 26 -1.15 21.49 2.29
C SER A 26 -0.83 21.20 0.82
N ILE A 27 -1.25 20.05 0.29
CA ILE A 27 -1.03 19.71 -1.14
C ILE A 27 -2.09 20.31 -2.07
N GLY A 28 -3.19 20.84 -1.52
CA GLY A 28 -4.23 21.54 -2.26
C GLY A 28 -5.07 20.66 -3.21
N PRO A 29 -5.85 21.28 -4.10
CA PRO A 29 -6.73 20.56 -5.02
C PRO A 29 -5.95 19.73 -6.05
N CYS A 30 -6.65 18.80 -6.70
CA CYS A 30 -6.10 18.02 -7.82
C CYS A 30 -5.56 18.98 -8.91
N PRO A 31 -4.29 18.86 -9.32
CA PRO A 31 -3.74 19.64 -10.42
C PRO A 31 -4.53 19.43 -11.72
N SER A 32 -4.67 20.48 -12.53
CA SER A 32 -5.52 20.45 -13.73
C SER A 32 -5.07 19.45 -14.81
N HIS A 33 -3.80 19.06 -14.82
CA HIS A 33 -3.27 18.02 -15.71
C HIS A 33 -3.51 16.59 -15.20
N LEU A 34 -4.09 16.43 -14.02
CA LEU A 34 -4.47 15.14 -13.44
C LEU A 34 -6.00 15.02 -13.29
N GLY A 35 -6.48 13.79 -13.23
CA GLY A 35 -7.79 13.43 -12.73
C GLY A 35 -7.65 12.58 -11.48
N GLU A 36 -8.61 12.75 -10.56
CA GLU A 36 -8.65 12.03 -9.29
C GLU A 36 -10.08 11.66 -8.96
N ALA A 37 -10.30 10.44 -8.48
CA ALA A 37 -11.60 10.00 -8.03
C ALA A 37 -11.47 8.92 -6.96
N TRP A 38 -12.49 8.83 -6.13
CA TRP A 38 -12.67 7.69 -5.25
C TRP A 38 -13.54 6.65 -5.95
N ILE A 39 -13.16 5.38 -5.81
CA ILE A 39 -13.97 4.23 -6.21
C ILE A 39 -14.06 3.23 -5.04
N ASP A 40 -15.08 2.38 -5.11
CA ASP A 40 -15.26 1.26 -4.21
C ASP A 40 -14.98 -0.02 -5.00
N ILE A 41 -13.87 -0.69 -4.66
CA ILE A 41 -13.50 -1.97 -5.27
C ILE A 41 -14.20 -3.09 -4.52
N PRO A 42 -15.09 -3.88 -5.17
CA PRO A 42 -15.70 -5.04 -4.54
C PRO A 42 -14.66 -6.16 -4.38
N LEU A 43 -14.59 -6.74 -3.19
CA LEU A 43 -13.67 -7.83 -2.84
C LEU A 43 -14.44 -9.06 -2.34
N PRO A 44 -13.81 -10.24 -2.30
CA PRO A 44 -14.43 -11.43 -1.71
C PRO A 44 -14.94 -11.22 -0.28
N ASN A 45 -15.91 -12.05 0.12
CA ASN A 45 -16.57 -12.00 1.43
C ASN A 45 -17.30 -10.69 1.73
N ASN A 46 -17.88 -10.05 0.70
CA ASN A 46 -18.61 -8.78 0.78
C ASN A 46 -17.78 -7.64 1.40
N GLN A 47 -16.47 -7.71 1.24
CA GLN A 47 -15.58 -6.62 1.62
C GLN A 47 -15.48 -5.62 0.47
N THR A 48 -15.14 -4.38 0.82
CA THR A 48 -14.95 -3.31 -0.15
C THR A 48 -13.66 -2.58 0.19
N SER A 49 -12.82 -2.34 -0.81
CA SER A 49 -11.68 -1.44 -0.68
C SER A 49 -12.01 -0.06 -1.20
N ARG A 50 -12.02 0.92 -0.29
CA ARG A 50 -12.15 2.32 -0.68
C ARG A 50 -10.82 2.76 -1.28
N THR A 51 -10.83 3.07 -2.58
CA THR A 51 -9.61 3.26 -3.36
C THR A 51 -9.58 4.63 -4.00
N LYS A 52 -8.48 5.37 -3.78
CA LYS A 52 -8.21 6.61 -4.52
C LYS A 52 -7.52 6.26 -5.83
N VAL A 53 -8.04 6.73 -6.95
CA VAL A 53 -7.42 6.58 -8.27
C VAL A 53 -7.01 7.96 -8.78
N VAL A 54 -5.76 8.06 -9.25
CA VAL A 54 -5.15 9.25 -9.83
C VAL A 54 -4.64 8.90 -11.22
N TRP A 55 -4.88 9.76 -12.21
CA TRP A 55 -4.41 9.54 -13.58
C TRP A 55 -4.02 10.85 -14.27
N PRO A 56 -3.07 10.81 -15.21
CA PRO A 56 -2.79 11.95 -16.07
C PRO A 56 -3.94 12.20 -17.06
N ARG A 57 -4.34 13.46 -17.24
CA ARG A 57 -5.24 13.84 -18.34
C ARG A 57 -4.46 13.88 -19.65
N SER A 58 -5.04 13.30 -20.70
CA SER A 58 -4.51 13.40 -22.08
C SER A 58 -3.16 12.71 -22.33
N SER A 59 -2.77 11.71 -21.53
CA SER A 59 -1.57 10.89 -21.73
C SER A 59 -1.73 9.76 -22.77
N GLY A 60 -2.92 9.63 -23.36
CA GLY A 60 -3.30 8.53 -24.26
C GLY A 60 -4.08 7.43 -23.56
N LYS A 61 -4.63 6.49 -24.34
CA LYS A 61 -5.53 5.43 -23.85
C LYS A 61 -4.81 4.22 -23.21
N GLN A 62 -3.50 4.28 -22.99
CA GLN A 62 -2.69 3.14 -22.55
C GLN A 62 -1.58 3.56 -21.59
N CYS A 63 -1.91 3.78 -20.32
CA CYS A 63 -0.99 4.13 -19.24
C CYS A 63 -0.58 2.87 -18.45
N PRO A 64 0.67 2.75 -17.96
CA PRO A 64 1.00 1.73 -16.96
C PRO A 64 0.14 1.87 -15.70
N LEU A 65 0.03 0.79 -14.93
CA LEU A 65 -0.66 0.74 -13.64
C LEU A 65 0.36 0.76 -12.49
N ALA A 66 0.16 1.65 -11.54
CA ALA A 66 0.81 1.60 -10.24
C ALA A 66 -0.24 1.39 -9.14
N VAL A 67 0.01 0.46 -8.22
CA VAL A 67 -0.77 0.32 -6.99
C VAL A 67 0.11 0.70 -5.82
N TYR A 68 -0.30 1.71 -5.05
CA TYR A 68 0.53 2.30 -4.01
C TYR A 68 -0.17 2.29 -2.64
N PHE A 69 0.34 1.48 -1.72
CA PHE A 69 -0.24 1.27 -0.40
C PHE A 69 0.30 2.26 0.64
N HIS A 70 -0.59 2.71 1.51
CA HIS A 70 -0.28 3.59 2.63
C HIS A 70 0.49 2.87 3.75
N GLY A 71 1.14 3.66 4.59
CA GLY A 71 1.86 3.20 5.78
C GLY A 71 0.92 3.06 6.99
N GLY A 72 1.47 3.21 8.20
CA GLY A 72 0.68 3.21 9.44
C GLY A 72 0.66 1.89 10.20
N GLY A 73 1.66 1.02 10.00
CA GLY A 73 1.83 -0.19 10.80
C GLY A 73 0.69 -1.20 10.65
N LEU A 74 -0.12 -1.08 9.59
CA LEU A 74 -1.37 -1.82 9.38
C LEU A 74 -2.46 -1.53 10.45
N SER A 75 -2.29 -0.53 11.31
CA SER A 75 -3.26 -0.16 12.36
C SER A 75 -3.88 1.23 12.16
N VAL A 76 -3.17 2.12 11.47
CA VAL A 76 -3.61 3.49 11.18
C VAL A 76 -3.37 3.83 9.71
N GLY A 77 -3.86 4.99 9.30
CA GLY A 77 -3.63 5.55 7.97
C GLY A 77 -4.68 5.15 6.95
N SER A 78 -4.73 5.90 5.86
CA SER A 78 -5.69 5.74 4.78
C SER A 78 -5.02 6.04 3.42
N PRO A 79 -5.71 5.79 2.29
CA PRO A 79 -5.20 6.18 0.98
C PRO A 79 -4.86 7.66 0.84
N ASP A 80 -5.46 8.54 1.65
CA ASP A 80 -5.16 9.97 1.60
C ASP A 80 -3.70 10.27 2.02
N GLN A 81 -3.10 9.43 2.88
CA GLN A 81 -1.69 9.55 3.28
C GLN A 81 -0.73 9.57 2.09
N VAL A 82 -1.11 8.88 1.00
CA VAL A 82 -0.26 8.68 -0.17
C VAL A 82 -0.76 9.41 -1.41
N LEU A 83 -1.70 10.36 -1.27
CA LEU A 83 -2.18 11.13 -2.41
C LEU A 83 -1.07 11.99 -3.05
N ALA A 84 -0.20 12.59 -2.24
CA ALA A 84 0.93 13.39 -2.74
C ALA A 84 1.89 12.59 -3.63
N PRO A 85 2.44 11.42 -3.19
CA PRO A 85 3.24 10.58 -4.07
C PRO A 85 2.45 10.03 -5.26
N ALA A 86 1.16 9.70 -5.10
CA ALA A 86 0.33 9.24 -6.21
C ALA A 86 0.20 10.29 -7.33
N ARG A 87 -0.05 11.56 -6.98
CA ARG A 87 -0.01 12.70 -7.93
C ARG A 87 1.36 12.84 -8.60
N GLY A 88 2.43 12.71 -7.81
CA GLY A 88 3.80 12.76 -8.30
C GLY A 88 4.08 11.66 -9.33
N PHE A 89 3.72 10.42 -9.04
CA PHE A 89 3.92 9.27 -9.94
C PHE A 89 3.07 9.38 -11.21
N ALA A 90 1.80 9.78 -11.08
CA ALA A 90 0.94 10.00 -12.24
C ALA A 90 1.52 11.07 -13.18
N THR A 91 2.09 12.15 -12.61
CA THR A 91 2.73 13.24 -13.36
C THR A 91 4.04 12.79 -14.01
N LEU A 92 4.95 12.20 -13.24
CA LEU A 92 6.32 11.92 -13.69
C LEU A 92 6.41 10.69 -14.60
N PHE A 93 5.57 9.68 -14.35
CA PHE A 93 5.63 8.40 -15.06
C PHE A 93 4.47 8.17 -16.03
N SER A 94 3.54 9.15 -16.14
CA SER A 94 2.35 9.04 -17.01
C SER A 94 1.58 7.74 -16.77
N CYS A 95 1.40 7.37 -15.50
CA CYS A 95 0.76 6.13 -15.06
C CYS A 95 -0.56 6.41 -14.35
N VAL A 96 -1.47 5.43 -14.37
CA VAL A 96 -2.64 5.42 -13.48
C VAL A 96 -2.18 4.87 -12.14
N VAL A 97 -2.44 5.58 -11.06
CA VAL A 97 -2.08 5.19 -9.69
C VAL A 97 -3.34 4.90 -8.90
N ALA A 98 -3.49 3.69 -8.39
CA ALA A 98 -4.53 3.31 -7.45
C ALA A 98 -3.94 3.18 -6.04
N CYS A 99 -4.60 3.76 -5.04
CA CYS A 99 -4.23 3.68 -3.63
C CYS A 99 -5.38 3.02 -2.85
N PRO A 100 -5.36 1.69 -2.69
CA PRO A 100 -6.43 0.98 -1.99
C PRO A 100 -6.33 1.14 -0.48
N SER A 101 -7.46 1.14 0.21
CA SER A 101 -7.53 0.98 1.67
C SER A 101 -7.10 -0.43 2.08
N LEU A 102 -6.60 -0.57 3.30
CA LEU A 102 -6.29 -1.85 3.92
C LEU A 102 -7.18 -2.12 5.12
N ASN A 103 -7.46 -3.40 5.36
CA ASN A 103 -7.97 -3.85 6.65
C ASN A 103 -6.97 -3.45 7.75
N GLN A 104 -7.48 -3.08 8.92
CA GLN A 104 -6.65 -2.57 10.02
C GLN A 104 -6.67 -3.50 11.23
N LEU A 105 -5.52 -3.58 11.90
CA LEU A 105 -5.39 -4.21 13.21
C LEU A 105 -5.88 -3.26 14.30
N PRO A 106 -6.43 -3.79 15.42
CA PRO A 106 -6.56 -5.23 15.73
C PRO A 106 -7.84 -5.91 15.19
N GLU A 107 -8.80 -5.16 14.66
CA GLU A 107 -10.13 -5.66 14.27
C GLU A 107 -10.07 -6.69 13.14
N LYS A 108 -9.10 -6.53 12.25
CA LYS A 108 -8.80 -7.45 11.15
C LYS A 108 -7.33 -7.85 11.23
N PRO A 109 -7.00 -8.89 12.03
CA PRO A 109 -5.62 -9.28 12.27
C PRO A 109 -4.94 -9.80 11.00
N PHE A 110 -3.61 -9.84 11.04
CA PHE A 110 -2.82 -10.51 10.00
C PHE A 110 -3.31 -11.97 9.78
N PRO A 111 -3.46 -12.46 8.53
CA PRO A 111 -3.00 -11.89 7.25
C PRO A 111 -4.02 -10.99 6.53
N SER A 112 -5.14 -10.64 7.16
CA SER A 112 -6.26 -9.95 6.51
C SER A 112 -5.90 -8.66 5.74
N PRO A 113 -5.04 -7.75 6.26
CA PRO A 113 -4.62 -6.57 5.50
C PRO A 113 -3.92 -6.91 4.18
N VAL A 114 -3.07 -7.94 4.19
CA VAL A 114 -2.30 -8.35 3.00
C VAL A 114 -3.19 -9.11 2.01
N GLN A 115 -4.13 -9.92 2.49
CA GLN A 115 -5.14 -10.53 1.63
C GLN A 115 -5.99 -9.48 0.93
N MET A 116 -6.46 -8.45 1.65
CA MET A 116 -7.21 -7.34 1.05
C MET A 116 -6.38 -6.57 0.02
N ALA A 117 -5.08 -6.36 0.29
CA ALA A 117 -4.15 -5.76 -0.67
C ALA A 117 -4.03 -6.59 -1.95
N TRP A 118 -3.89 -7.91 -1.82
CA TRP A 118 -3.83 -8.83 -2.96
C TRP A 118 -5.13 -8.81 -3.77
N GLU A 119 -6.28 -8.96 -3.11
CA GLU A 119 -7.58 -8.97 -3.80
C GLU A 119 -7.84 -7.63 -4.52
N SER A 120 -7.41 -6.51 -3.93
CA SER A 120 -7.45 -5.20 -4.60
C SER A 120 -6.57 -5.19 -5.85
N CYS A 121 -5.35 -5.74 -5.77
CA CYS A 121 -4.45 -5.85 -6.92
C CYS A 121 -5.02 -6.78 -8.00
N ALA A 122 -5.64 -7.90 -7.62
CA ALA A 122 -6.28 -8.83 -8.56
C ALA A 122 -7.41 -8.15 -9.33
N TRP A 123 -8.27 -7.39 -8.64
CA TRP A 123 -9.30 -6.60 -9.30
C TRP A 123 -8.70 -5.53 -10.24
N LEU A 124 -7.68 -4.81 -9.78
CA LEU A 124 -7.03 -3.76 -10.58
C LEU A 124 -6.20 -4.30 -11.75
N SER A 125 -5.78 -5.56 -11.70
CA SER A 125 -4.99 -6.22 -12.74
C SER A 125 -5.79 -6.51 -14.02
N ASP A 126 -7.12 -6.49 -13.93
CA ASP A 126 -8.00 -6.46 -15.09
C ASP A 126 -8.19 -5.00 -15.55
N PRO A 127 -7.61 -4.59 -16.71
CA PRO A 127 -7.71 -3.22 -17.18
C PRO A 127 -9.15 -2.76 -17.43
N GLU A 128 -10.07 -3.66 -17.75
CA GLU A 128 -11.46 -3.33 -18.07
C GLU A 128 -12.19 -2.73 -16.87
N ASN A 129 -11.82 -3.11 -15.66
CA ASN A 129 -12.40 -2.59 -14.42
C ASN A 129 -12.20 -1.07 -14.27
N LEU A 130 -11.02 -0.56 -14.62
CA LEU A 130 -10.75 0.89 -14.60
C LEU A 130 -11.20 1.56 -15.90
N ASN A 131 -10.93 0.92 -17.06
CA ASN A 131 -11.21 1.48 -18.38
C ASN A 131 -12.72 1.67 -18.64
N ASN A 132 -13.56 0.73 -18.22
CA ASN A 132 -15.02 0.86 -18.34
C ASN A 132 -15.66 1.56 -17.12
N GLY A 133 -14.89 1.70 -16.04
CA GLY A 133 -15.30 2.41 -14.83
C GLY A 133 -14.84 3.87 -14.86
N VAL A 134 -14.02 4.23 -13.87
CA VAL A 134 -13.62 5.61 -13.60
C VAL A 134 -12.86 6.29 -14.74
N LEU A 135 -12.25 5.53 -15.65
CA LEU A 135 -11.45 6.07 -16.76
C LEU A 135 -12.22 6.21 -18.08
N LYS A 136 -13.44 5.70 -18.20
CA LYS A 136 -14.18 5.57 -19.48
C LYS A 136 -14.19 6.83 -20.33
N ASP A 137 -14.47 7.97 -19.71
CA ASP A 137 -14.54 9.29 -20.36
C ASP A 137 -13.47 10.25 -19.81
N ALA A 138 -12.43 9.71 -19.17
CA ALA A 138 -11.45 10.49 -18.44
C ALA A 138 -10.25 10.96 -19.29
N GLY A 139 -10.21 10.58 -20.58
CA GLY A 139 -9.11 10.89 -21.50
C GLY A 139 -7.82 10.10 -21.23
N ALA A 140 -7.92 9.04 -20.42
CA ALA A 140 -6.86 8.10 -20.09
C ALA A 140 -7.42 6.68 -20.11
N GLY A 141 -6.55 5.70 -20.26
CA GLY A 141 -6.87 4.28 -20.08
C GLY A 141 -5.66 3.56 -19.50
N VAL A 142 -5.88 2.50 -18.74
CA VAL A 142 -4.83 1.66 -18.18
C VAL A 142 -4.52 0.49 -19.12
N ASN A 143 -3.24 0.17 -19.27
CA ASN A 143 -2.73 -1.02 -19.92
C ASN A 143 -1.59 -1.61 -19.06
N PRO A 144 -1.88 -2.61 -18.21
CA PRO A 144 -0.89 -3.31 -17.38
C PRO A 144 0.27 -3.96 -18.16
N GLU A 145 0.12 -4.26 -19.46
CA GLU A 145 1.22 -4.77 -20.29
C GLU A 145 2.35 -3.75 -20.45
N ARG A 146 2.06 -2.45 -20.29
CA ARG A 146 3.09 -1.40 -20.25
C ARG A 146 3.82 -1.30 -18.91
N GLY A 147 3.37 -2.07 -17.92
CA GLY A 147 3.89 -2.09 -16.57
C GLY A 147 2.75 -2.12 -15.56
N PHE A 148 2.86 -3.05 -14.62
CA PHE A 148 2.06 -3.12 -13.41
C PHE A 148 3.02 -3.17 -12.21
N VAL A 149 3.13 -2.06 -11.49
CA VAL A 149 4.03 -1.92 -10.34
C VAL A 149 3.22 -1.84 -9.05
N VAL A 150 3.64 -2.57 -8.03
CA VAL A 150 3.05 -2.48 -6.69
C VAL A 150 4.08 -1.90 -5.73
N GLY A 151 3.69 -0.92 -4.93
CA GLY A 151 4.59 -0.30 -3.99
C GLY A 151 3.94 0.30 -2.76
N GLY A 152 4.78 0.86 -1.90
CA GLY A 152 4.34 1.59 -0.72
C GLY A 152 5.52 1.99 0.17
N LEU A 153 5.20 2.69 1.25
CA LEU A 153 6.16 3.10 2.28
C LEU A 153 5.83 2.42 3.62
N SER A 154 6.84 2.07 4.42
CA SER A 154 6.67 1.45 5.74
C SER A 154 5.85 0.16 5.65
N SER A 155 4.71 0.05 6.36
CA SER A 155 3.81 -1.11 6.25
C SER A 155 3.27 -1.31 4.83
N GLY A 156 3.05 -0.25 4.05
CA GLY A 156 2.68 -0.37 2.64
C GLY A 156 3.81 -0.95 1.79
N GLY A 157 5.06 -0.61 2.12
CA GLY A 157 6.25 -1.20 1.50
C GLY A 157 6.42 -2.68 1.86
N ALA A 158 6.15 -3.04 3.11
CA ALA A 158 6.13 -4.43 3.55
C ALA A 158 5.03 -5.23 2.83
N THR A 159 3.82 -4.68 2.74
CA THR A 159 2.71 -5.26 1.96
C THR A 159 3.13 -5.50 0.50
N ALA A 160 3.72 -4.51 -0.16
CA ALA A 160 4.20 -4.67 -1.54
C ALA A 160 5.23 -5.81 -1.69
N ALA A 161 6.17 -5.94 -0.75
CA ALA A 161 7.15 -7.02 -0.76
C ALA A 161 6.51 -8.42 -0.58
N VAL A 162 5.51 -8.53 0.30
CA VAL A 162 4.76 -9.78 0.48
C VAL A 162 3.97 -10.13 -0.78
N LEU A 163 3.29 -9.17 -1.40
CA LEU A 163 2.57 -9.36 -2.67
C LEU A 163 3.50 -9.86 -3.78
N GLY A 164 4.70 -9.28 -3.91
CA GLY A 164 5.72 -9.77 -4.85
C GLY A 164 6.12 -11.22 -4.60
N SER A 165 6.22 -11.62 -3.33
CA SER A 165 6.53 -13.01 -2.95
C SER A 165 5.37 -13.97 -3.27
N ILE A 166 4.12 -13.53 -3.09
CA ILE A 166 2.93 -14.32 -3.47
C ILE A 166 2.88 -14.55 -4.97
N SER A 167 3.05 -13.49 -5.78
CA SER A 167 3.08 -13.59 -7.25
C SER A 167 4.25 -14.43 -7.75
N GLY A 168 5.40 -14.38 -7.07
CA GLY A 168 6.60 -15.15 -7.40
C GLY A 168 6.56 -16.62 -7.03
N GLY A 169 5.47 -17.11 -6.40
CA GLY A 169 5.25 -18.53 -6.15
C GLY A 169 4.85 -18.91 -4.73
N ALA A 170 4.66 -17.98 -3.77
CA ALA A 170 4.23 -18.37 -2.42
C ALA A 170 2.80 -18.98 -2.41
N ALA A 171 1.91 -18.55 -3.33
CA ALA A 171 0.64 -19.23 -3.56
C ALA A 171 0.83 -20.67 -4.05
N SER A 172 1.84 -20.90 -4.89
CA SER A 172 2.23 -22.24 -5.39
C SER A 172 3.01 -23.07 -4.36
N ALA A 173 3.63 -22.41 -3.37
CA ALA A 173 4.37 -23.05 -2.28
C ALA A 173 3.47 -23.56 -1.14
N GLY A 174 2.14 -23.42 -1.27
CA GLY A 174 1.17 -23.98 -0.31
C GLY A 174 1.07 -23.23 1.02
N VAL A 175 1.44 -21.94 1.05
CA VAL A 175 1.18 -21.08 2.22
C VAL A 175 -0.33 -20.93 2.38
N LYS A 176 -0.90 -21.59 3.40
CA LYS A 176 -2.35 -21.76 3.57
C LYS A 176 -3.08 -20.44 3.71
N GLU A 177 -2.42 -19.45 4.31
CA GLU A 177 -2.90 -18.09 4.51
C GLU A 177 -3.17 -17.35 3.19
N PHE A 178 -2.56 -17.77 2.08
CA PHE A 178 -2.73 -17.18 0.76
C PHE A 178 -3.32 -18.16 -0.26
N ALA A 179 -3.85 -19.29 0.22
CA ALA A 179 -4.58 -20.23 -0.62
C ALA A 179 -5.97 -19.67 -0.99
N GLY A 180 -6.37 -19.86 -2.25
CA GLY A 180 -7.70 -19.46 -2.73
C GLY A 180 -7.86 -17.97 -3.03
N LEU A 181 -6.76 -17.20 -3.02
CA LEU A 181 -6.78 -15.81 -3.48
C LEU A 181 -7.09 -15.71 -4.98
N THR A 182 -7.76 -14.63 -5.38
CA THR A 182 -8.13 -14.39 -6.78
C THR A 182 -6.86 -14.28 -7.65
N PRO A 183 -6.78 -15.00 -8.79
CA PRO A 183 -5.67 -14.86 -9.72
C PRO A 183 -5.57 -13.46 -10.32
N LEU A 184 -4.35 -12.94 -10.46
CA LEU A 184 -4.10 -11.73 -11.23
C LEU A 184 -4.39 -11.99 -12.72
N GLN A 185 -5.10 -11.07 -13.38
CA GLN A 185 -5.31 -11.08 -14.84
C GLN A 185 -4.09 -10.54 -15.59
N SER A 186 -3.33 -9.63 -14.95
CA SER A 186 -2.05 -9.13 -15.45
C SER A 186 -0.96 -9.30 -14.40
N PRO A 187 0.26 -9.75 -14.76
CA PRO A 187 1.31 -10.01 -13.79
C PRO A 187 1.87 -8.71 -13.20
N ILE A 188 2.26 -8.75 -11.93
CA ILE A 188 3.07 -7.69 -11.32
C ILE A 188 4.46 -7.73 -11.97
N THR A 189 4.86 -6.61 -12.56
CA THR A 189 6.13 -6.45 -13.30
C THR A 189 7.23 -5.78 -12.46
N GLY A 190 6.88 -5.19 -11.31
CA GLY A 190 7.85 -4.55 -10.44
C GLY A 190 7.31 -4.28 -9.03
N ILE A 191 8.22 -4.24 -8.06
CA ILE A 191 7.93 -3.92 -6.66
C ILE A 191 8.73 -2.69 -6.23
N PHE A 192 8.09 -1.74 -5.56
CA PHE A 192 8.73 -0.64 -4.86
C PHE A 192 8.47 -0.75 -3.35
N SER A 193 9.48 -1.15 -2.58
CA SER A 193 9.36 -1.33 -1.13
C SER A 193 10.18 -0.26 -0.40
N GLY A 194 9.52 0.82 0.00
CA GLY A 194 10.16 1.94 0.69
C GLY A 194 10.17 1.73 2.21
N ILE A 195 11.37 1.72 2.82
CA ILE A 195 11.59 1.56 4.29
C ILE A 195 10.71 0.47 4.96
N PRO A 196 10.63 -0.75 4.41
CA PRO A 196 9.74 -1.77 4.93
C PRO A 196 10.23 -2.37 6.25
N PHE A 197 9.30 -2.90 7.04
CA PHE A 197 9.62 -3.85 8.10
C PHE A 197 9.30 -5.26 7.58
N LEU A 198 10.33 -6.05 7.23
CA LEU A 198 10.16 -7.37 6.60
C LEU A 198 10.40 -8.55 7.54
N ALA A 199 11.22 -8.37 8.57
CA ALA A 199 11.60 -9.43 9.49
C ALA A 199 11.82 -8.89 10.92
N THR A 200 11.43 -9.71 11.89
CA THR A 200 11.93 -9.63 13.26
C THR A 200 13.13 -10.56 13.42
N GLU A 201 13.88 -10.40 14.51
CA GLU A 201 15.01 -11.27 14.81
C GLU A 201 14.61 -12.75 14.93
N ASP A 202 13.43 -13.01 15.51
CA ASP A 202 12.85 -14.36 15.65
C ASP A 202 12.60 -15.06 14.31
N MET A 203 12.41 -14.28 13.23
CA MET A 203 12.20 -14.81 11.89
C MET A 203 13.50 -15.19 11.18
N LEU A 204 14.66 -14.80 11.71
CA LEU A 204 15.95 -14.97 11.03
C LEU A 204 16.51 -16.38 11.22
N PRO A 205 16.91 -17.05 10.13
CA PRO A 205 17.76 -18.22 10.20
C PRO A 205 19.00 -17.94 11.07
N ALA A 206 19.41 -18.92 11.88
CA ALA A 206 20.50 -18.74 12.85
C ALA A 206 21.78 -18.14 12.25
N GLN A 207 22.11 -18.53 11.01
CA GLN A 207 23.27 -18.03 10.26
C GLN A 207 23.25 -16.53 9.92
N TYR A 208 22.09 -15.87 10.01
CA TYR A 208 21.93 -14.44 9.71
C TYR A 208 21.69 -13.58 10.96
N ARG A 209 21.60 -14.17 12.16
CA ARG A 209 21.36 -13.42 13.40
C ARG A 209 22.48 -12.41 13.66
N ASP A 210 23.72 -12.85 13.51
CA ASP A 210 24.90 -12.02 13.79
C ASP A 210 25.07 -10.83 12.84
N ILE A 211 24.33 -10.77 11.72
CA ILE A 211 24.39 -9.65 10.77
C ILE A 211 23.18 -8.71 10.86
N PHE A 212 22.18 -9.03 11.70
CA PHE A 212 20.98 -8.20 11.89
C PHE A 212 21.19 -7.07 12.92
N LYS A 213 22.19 -6.24 12.69
CA LYS A 213 22.65 -5.26 13.68
C LYS A 213 22.10 -3.86 13.49
N SER A 214 21.37 -3.60 12.40
CA SER A 214 20.93 -2.24 12.04
C SER A 214 20.07 -1.57 13.12
N ARG A 215 19.34 -2.34 13.93
CA ARG A 215 18.55 -1.81 15.06
C ARG A 215 19.40 -1.44 16.28
N GLU A 216 20.57 -2.03 16.42
CA GLU A 216 21.50 -1.80 17.52
C GLU A 216 22.54 -0.74 17.16
N GLU A 217 23.09 -0.83 15.94
CA GLU A 217 24.18 0.02 15.47
C GLU A 217 23.70 1.38 14.94
N THR A 218 22.46 1.49 14.46
CA THR A 218 21.86 2.77 14.04
C THR A 218 21.24 3.53 15.22
N ALA A 219 21.34 3.00 16.44
CA ALA A 219 20.92 3.66 17.66
C ALA A 219 21.87 4.82 18.04
N SER A 220 22.02 5.81 17.15
CA SER A 220 22.19 7.18 17.60
C SER A 220 20.95 7.55 18.42
N GLU A 221 21.15 8.24 19.55
CA GLU A 221 20.26 8.31 20.73
C GLU A 221 18.78 8.70 20.49
N VAL A 222 18.37 9.06 19.26
CA VAL A 222 17.05 9.61 18.95
C VAL A 222 16.07 8.59 18.35
N ALA A 223 16.54 7.62 17.55
CA ALA A 223 15.63 6.74 16.80
C ALA A 223 15.21 5.45 17.55
N ALA A 224 16.05 4.98 18.48
CA ALA A 224 15.85 3.68 19.14
C ALA A 224 14.71 3.66 20.18
N HIS A 225 14.32 4.81 20.73
CA HIS A 225 13.31 4.88 21.80
C HIS A 225 11.86 4.78 21.31
N THR A 226 11.58 5.13 20.06
CA THR A 226 10.20 5.22 19.55
C THR A 226 9.69 3.89 18.98
N MET A 227 10.55 3.04 18.39
CA MET A 227 10.11 1.80 17.74
C MET A 227 10.15 0.54 18.60
N ARG A 228 10.79 0.56 19.78
CA ARG A 228 10.92 -0.63 20.66
C ARG A 228 9.66 -0.97 21.46
N ARG A 229 8.71 -0.03 21.61
CA ARG A 229 7.60 -0.17 22.56
C ARG A 229 6.27 -0.62 21.96
N ASP A 230 6.19 -0.74 20.64
CA ASP A 230 4.92 -1.05 19.96
C ASP A 230 4.73 -2.56 19.67
N LEU A 231 5.67 -3.42 20.05
CA LEU A 231 5.69 -4.84 19.67
C LEU A 231 6.03 -5.82 20.81
N GLU A 232 6.08 -5.38 22.07
CA GLU A 232 6.04 -6.24 23.26
C GLU A 232 4.66 -6.13 23.94
#